data_AF-A0A1Q7SKU6-F1
#
_entry.id   AF-A0A1Q7SKU6-F1
#
_cell.length_a   1.000
_cell.length_b   1.000
_cell.length_c   1.000
_cell.angle_alpha   90.00
_cell.angle_beta   90.00
_cell.angle_gamma   90.00
#
_symmetry.space_group_name_H-M   'P 1'
#
loop_
_entity.id
_entity.type
_entity.pdbx_description
1 polymer ?
#
loop_
_entity_poly.entity_id
_entity_poly.type
_entity_poly.pdbx_seq_one_letter_code
_entity_poly.pdbx_strand_id
1 'polypeptide(L)' 'MLGICIGLGVLALQIRYQIFPLDPTVYIIPAIPVEIHWADFLAIALASSGLSFLAAYFPARRAAGLLPTEALRWE' A
#
# COMPACT_ATOMS: atom_id res chain seq x y z
N MET A 1 4.84 -1.52 -2.71
CA MET A 1 4.70 -1.80 -4.16
C MET A 1 3.85 -3.04 -4.44
N LEU A 2 4.17 -4.24 -3.92
CA LEU A 2 3.35 -5.45 -4.13
C LEU A 2 1.85 -5.28 -3.81
N GLY A 3 1.51 -4.56 -2.74
CA GLY A 3 0.11 -4.30 -2.38
C GLY A 3 -0.68 -3.52 -3.44
N ILE A 4 -0.03 -2.61 -4.18
CA ILE A 4 -0.69 -1.87 -5.27
C ILE A 4 -0.99 -2.81 -6.43
N CYS A 5 -0.05 -3.69 -6.79
CA CYS A 5 -0.28 -4.68 -7.84
C CYS A 5 -1.43 -5.62 -7.49
N ILE A 6 -1.51 -6.07 -6.23
CA ILE A 6 -2.61 -6.92 -5.76
C ILE A 6 -3.94 -6.15 -5.81
N GLY A 7 -3.98 -4.91 -5.31
CA GLY A 7 -5.19 -4.08 -5.33
C GLY A 7 -5.71 -3.80 -6.74
N LEU A 8 -4.82 -3.46 -7.69
CA LEU A 8 -5.17 -3.29 -9.10
C LEU A 8 -5.66 -4.59 -9.74
N GLY A 9 -5.08 -5.74 -9.37
CA GLY A 9 -5.55 -7.05 -9.81
C GLY A 9 -6.97 -7.35 -9.34
N VAL A 10 -7.28 -7.07 -8.07
CA VAL A 10 -8.64 -7.21 -7.52
C VAL A 10 -9.63 -6.28 -8.22
N LEU A 11 -9.24 -5.03 -8.47
CA LEU A 11 -10.06 -4.06 -9.22
C LEU A 11 -10.36 -4.52 -10.64
N ALA A 12 -9.34 -4.99 -11.37
CA ALA A 12 -9.51 -5.51 -12.72
C ALA A 12 -10.41 -6.76 -12.74
N LEU A 13 -10.29 -7.62 -11.73
CA LEU A 13 -11.16 -8.78 -11.57
C LEU A 13 -12.61 -8.36 -11.29
N GLN A 14 -12.82 -7.37 -10.42
CA GLN A 14 -14.16 -6.85 -10.13
C GLN A 14 -14.81 -6.18 -11.35
N ILE A 15 -14.05 -5.42 -12.14
CA ILE A 15 -14.55 -4.81 -13.39
C ILE A 15 -14.92 -5.89 -14.41
N ARG A 16 -14.09 -6.95 -14.55
CA ARG A 16 -14.32 -8.00 -15.56
C ARG A 16 -15.38 -9.03 -15.17
N TYR A 17 -15.42 -9.44 -13.91
CA TYR A 17 -16.30 -10.50 -13.43
C TYR A 17 -17.54 -9.99 -12.69
N GLN A 18 -17.62 -8.69 -12.40
CA GLN A 18 -18.77 -8.07 -11.72
C GLN A 18 -19.19 -8.89 -10.49
N ILE A 19 -18.21 -9.27 -9.66
CA ILE A 19 -18.33 -10.26 -8.58
C ILE A 19 -19.47 -9.93 -7.60
N PHE A 20 -19.80 -8.64 -7.47
CA PHE A 20 -20.96 -8.12 -6.76
C PHE A 20 -22.00 -7.61 -7.76
N PRO A 21 -22.79 -8.49 -8.39
CA PRO A 21 -23.88 -8.07 -9.24
C PRO A 21 -24.97 -7.44 -8.35
N LEU A 22 -25.50 -6.30 -8.79
CA LEU A 22 -26.65 -5.69 -8.12
C LEU A 22 -27.92 -6.31 -8.69
N ASP A 23 -28.91 -6.56 -7.82
CA ASP A 23 -30.21 -7.07 -8.25
C ASP A 23 -30.85 -6.05 -9.21
N PRO A 24 -31.04 -6.38 -10.51
CA PRO A 24 -31.53 -5.46 -11.52
C PRO A 24 -32.98 -5.02 -11.26
N THR A 25 -33.68 -5.71 -10.34
CA THR A 25 -35.04 -5.37 -9.91
C THR A 25 -35.08 -4.16 -8.96
N VAL A 26 -33.96 -3.83 -8.31
CA VAL A 26 -33.82 -2.70 -7.37
C VAL A 26 -32.92 -1.61 -7.93
N TYR A 27 -31.91 -1.95 -8.74
CA TYR A 27 -30.96 -1.01 -9.31
C TYR A 27 -30.83 -1.14 -10.83
N ILE A 28 -30.80 0.00 -11.53
CA ILE A 28 -30.70 0.10 -13.00
C ILE A 28 -29.30 -0.34 -13.51
N ILE A 29 -28.30 -0.44 -12.61
CA ILE A 29 -26.89 -0.67 -12.94
C ILE A 29 -26.51 -2.13 -12.65
N PRO A 30 -25.89 -2.85 -13.60
CA PRO A 30 -25.62 -4.29 -13.46
C PRO A 30 -24.61 -4.66 -12.36
N ALA A 31 -23.71 -3.75 -11.97
CA ALA A 31 -22.85 -3.90 -10.80
C ALA A 31 -22.37 -2.56 -10.27
N ILE A 32 -21.67 -2.60 -9.13
CA ILE A 32 -21.08 -1.42 -8.50
C ILE A 32 -20.02 -0.81 -9.44
N PRO A 33 -20.22 0.43 -9.91
CA PRO A 33 -19.22 1.12 -10.71
C PRO A 33 -18.00 1.42 -9.83
N VAL A 34 -16.83 1.05 -10.31
CA VAL A 34 -15.57 1.31 -9.60
C VAL A 34 -14.75 2.31 -10.42
N GLU A 35 -14.49 3.48 -9.83
CA GLU A 35 -13.68 4.53 -10.44
C GLU A 35 -12.25 4.49 -9.90
N ILE A 36 -11.29 4.41 -10.82
CA ILE A 36 -9.86 4.34 -10.48
C ILE A 36 -9.28 5.75 -10.54
N HIS A 37 -8.96 6.30 -9.37
CA HIS A 37 -8.27 7.58 -9.25
C HIS A 37 -6.76 7.36 -9.08
N TRP A 38 -5.98 7.60 -10.13
CA TRP A 38 -4.52 7.40 -10.12
C TRP A 38 -3.80 8.22 -9.04
N ALA A 39 -4.34 9.39 -8.68
CA ALA A 39 -3.81 10.25 -7.62
C ALA A 39 -3.76 9.53 -6.26
N ASP A 40 -4.80 8.76 -5.93
CA ASP A 40 -4.88 8.03 -4.66
C ASP A 40 -3.81 6.94 -4.59
N PHE A 41 -3.61 6.19 -5.69
CA PHE A 41 -2.56 5.18 -5.78
C PHE A 41 -1.18 5.79 -5.61
N LEU A 42 -0.91 6.92 -6.26
CA LEU A 42 0.37 7.62 -6.16
C LEU A 42 0.60 8.16 -4.74
N ALA A 43 -0.42 8.74 -4.12
CA ALA A 43 -0.36 9.25 -2.77
C ALA A 43 -0.06 8.13 -1.76
N ILE A 44 -0.76 7.00 -1.86
CA ILE A 44 -0.53 5.82 -1.00
C ILE A 44 0.88 5.24 -1.23
N ALA A 45 1.34 5.16 -2.48
CA ALA A 45 2.68 4.68 -2.81
C ALA A 45 3.78 5.56 -2.17
N LEU A 46 3.66 6.87 -2.31
CA LEU A 46 4.62 7.83 -1.77
C LEU A 46 4.56 7.89 -0.24
N ALA A 47 3.36 7.91 0.33
CA ALA A 47 3.17 7.93 1.78
C ALA A 47 3.75 6.67 2.44
N SER A 48 3.42 5.48 1.93
CA SER A 48 3.94 4.22 2.46
C SER A 48 5.46 4.12 2.34
N SER A 49 6.02 4.48 1.18
CA SER A 49 7.47 4.45 0.97
C SER A 49 8.20 5.47 1.87
N GLY A 50 7.64 6.68 2.01
CA GLY A 50 8.15 7.72 2.90
C GLY A 50 8.11 7.29 4.36
N LEU A 51 7.00 6.72 4.82
CA LEU A 51 6.86 6.17 6.17
C LEU A 51 7.88 5.06 6.45
N SER A 52 8.04 4.09 5.53
CA SER A 52 9.05 3.04 5.68
C SER A 52 10.47 3.60 5.74
N PHE A 53 10.77 4.61 4.92
CA PHE A 53 12.08 5.26 4.94
C PHE A 53 12.33 5.99 6.25
N LEU A 54 11.37 6.78 6.74
CA LEU A 54 11.47 7.50 8.01
C LEU A 54 11.61 6.54 9.20
N ALA A 55 10.85 5.44 9.18
CA ALA A 55 10.92 4.41 10.21
C ALA A 55 12.28 3.72 10.25
N ALA A 56 12.93 3.47 9.11
CA ALA A 56 14.28 2.90 9.03
C ALA A 56 15.37 3.93 9.39
N TYR A 57 15.14 5.20 9.06
CA TYR A 57 16.10 6.27 9.29
C TYR A 57 16.32 6.56 10.78
N PHE A 58 15.26 6.54 11.58
CA PHE A 58 15.34 6.81 13.02
C PHE A 58 16.30 5.85 13.78
N PRO A 59 16.18 4.51 13.67
CA PRO A 59 17.12 3.58 14.31
C PRO A 59 18.51 3.63 13.65
N ALA A 60 18.62 3.83 12.33
CA ALA A 60 19.91 3.93 11.65
C ALA A 60 20.74 5.12 12.17
N ARG A 61 20.09 6.27 12.38
CA ARG A 61 20.72 7.43 13.03
C ARG A 61 21.17 7.13 14.45
N ARG A 62 20.34 6.42 15.22
CA ARG A 62 20.67 6.06 16.60
C ARG A 62 21.84 5.09 16.68
N ALA A 63 21.93 4.15 15.74
CA ALA A 63 23.02 3.19 15.64
C ALA A 63 24.36 3.86 15.22
N ALA A 64 24.33 4.84 14.31
CA ALA A 64 25.53 5.55 13.87
C ALA A 64 26.20 6.40 14.98
N GLY A 65 25.48 6.71 16.06
CA GLY A 65 26.02 7.42 17.23
C GLY A 65 26.59 6.51 18.32
N LEU A 66 26.43 5.18 18.22
CA LEU A 66 27.04 4.23 19.15
C LEU A 66 28.51 4.05 18.75
N LEU A 67 29.43 4.38 19.66
CA LEU A 67 30.87 4.17 19.43
C LEU A 67 31.12 2.67 19.17
N PRO A 68 31.84 2.31 18.10
CA PRO A 68 32.08 0.91 17.71
C PRO A 68 32.86 0.13 18.79
N THR A 69 33.46 0.82 19.76
CA THR A 69 34.18 0.24 20.90
C THR A 69 33.27 -0.37 21.97
N GLU A 70 32.00 0.06 22.08
CA GLU A 70 31.04 -0.57 23.01
C GLU A 70 30.41 -1.82 22.41
N ALA A 71 30.13 -1.85 21.10
CA ALA A 71 29.61 -3.03 20.42
C ALA A 71 30.55 -4.25 20.52
N LEU A 72 31.87 -4.02 20.58
CA LEU A 72 32.89 -5.07 20.71
C LEU A 72 33.10 -5.55 22.17
N ARG A 73 32.64 -4.80 23.18
CA ARG A 73 32.72 -5.22 24.61
C ARG A 73 31.54 -6.10 25.05
N TRP A 74 30.54 -6.26 24.18
CA TRP A 74 29.39 -7.16 24.39
C TRP A 74 29.58 -8.55 23.75
N GLU A 75 30.71 -8.78 23.08
CA GLU A 75 31.29 -10.12 22.84
C GLU A 75 32.37 -10.41 23.90
#